data_AF-A0ABC9VAE1-F1
#
_entry.id   AF-A0ABC9VAE1-F1
#
_cell.length_a   1.000
_cell.length_b   1.000
_cell.length_c   1.000
_cell.angle_alpha   90.00
_cell.angle_beta   90.00
_cell.angle_gamma   90.00
#
_symmetry.space_group_name_H-M   'P 1'
#
loop_
_entity.id
_entity.type
_entity.pdbx_description
1 polymer ?
#
loop_
_entity_poly.entity_id
_entity_poly.type
_entity_poly.pdbx_seq_one_letter_code
_entity_poly.pdbx_strand_id
1 'polypeptide(L)'
;MEFLTEEAIYQKNPQQLTAILYESLIDSIESAIGYTEQKEYAEANKQLQKANDILHRLGVGLKYEAGIIAHQLDALYNYMAEQLIEANIKKDVTIMQTVLKIATEISSAWNEAMKKSSSAPSAPRMSKVSAYEQFITTYEQS
;
A
#
# COMPACT_ATOMS: atom_id res chain seq x y z
N MET A 1 -4.19 -2.55 -20.03
CA MET A 1 -4.00 -1.92 -18.71
C MET A 1 -5.21 -1.04 -18.50
N GLU A 2 -6.16 -1.52 -17.69
CA GLU A 2 -7.43 -0.84 -17.41
C GLU A 2 -7.09 0.51 -16.78
N PHE A 3 -7.38 1.62 -17.48
CA PHE A 3 -7.22 2.95 -16.93
C PHE A 3 -8.14 3.03 -15.70
N LEU A 4 -7.55 3.07 -14.51
CA LEU A 4 -8.26 3.35 -13.26
C LEU A 4 -8.85 4.76 -13.38
N THR A 5 -10.12 4.84 -13.79
CA THR A 5 -10.85 6.11 -13.86
C THR A 5 -10.89 6.74 -12.47
N GLU A 6 -10.95 8.08 -12.39
CA GLU A 6 -11.04 8.79 -11.11
C GLU A 6 -12.20 8.25 -10.25
N GLU A 7 -13.32 7.87 -10.88
CA GLU A 7 -14.47 7.23 -10.24
C GLU A 7 -14.14 5.89 -9.55
N ALA A 8 -13.27 5.07 -10.15
CA ALA A 8 -12.86 3.79 -9.59
C ALA A 8 -11.93 3.95 -8.37
N ILE A 9 -11.24 5.08 -8.24
CA ILE A 9 -10.42 5.41 -7.07
C ILE A 9 -11.31 5.79 -5.89
N TYR A 10 -12.39 6.56 -6.11
CA TYR A 10 -13.32 6.97 -5.04
C TYR A 10 -14.07 5.81 -4.39
N GLN A 11 -14.24 4.69 -5.09
CA GLN A 11 -14.91 3.49 -4.55
C GLN A 11 -13.97 2.56 -3.78
N LYS A 12 -12.65 2.80 -3.81
CA LYS A 12 -11.67 1.94 -3.14
C LYS A 12 -11.52 2.31 -1.67
N ASN A 13 -11.42 1.29 -0.82
CA ASN A 13 -11.09 1.51 0.58
C ASN A 13 -9.60 1.88 0.74
N PRO A 14 -9.19 2.51 1.85
CA PRO A 14 -7.80 2.91 2.08
C PRO A 14 -6.79 1.76 1.91
N GLN A 15 -7.17 0.53 2.27
CA GLN A 15 -6.32 -0.65 2.16
C GLN A 15 -6.04 -1.06 0.71
N GLN A 16 -7.05 -0.94 -0.16
CA GLN A 16 -6.93 -1.18 -1.60
C GLN A 16 -6.07 -0.10 -2.27
N LEU A 17 -6.15 1.15 -1.82
CA LEU A 17 -5.26 2.21 -2.31
C LEU A 17 -3.80 1.92 -1.97
N THR A 18 -3.52 1.43 -0.76
CA THR A 18 -2.16 1.00 -0.37
C THR A 18 -1.68 -0.17 -1.24
N ALA A 19 -2.55 -1.14 -1.56
CA ALA A 19 -2.18 -2.25 -2.45
C ALA A 19 -1.80 -1.75 -3.86
N ILE A 20 -2.57 -0.82 -4.42
CA ILE A 20 -2.26 -0.20 -5.72
C ILE A 20 -0.94 0.57 -5.70
N LEU A 21 -0.61 1.24 -4.57
CA LEU A 21 0.69 1.90 -4.43
C LEU A 21 1.84 0.88 -4.47
N TYR A 22 1.70 -0.27 -3.81
CA TYR A 22 2.72 -1.32 -3.91
C TYR A 22 2.84 -1.90 -5.32
N GLU A 23 1.74 -2.17 -6.00
CA GLU A 23 1.75 -2.62 -7.40
C GLU A 23 2.44 -1.59 -8.30
N SER A 24 2.07 -0.31 -8.16
CA SER A 24 2.69 0.79 -8.92
C SER A 24 4.18 0.97 -8.63
N LEU A 25 4.62 0.71 -7.39
CA LEU A 25 6.03 0.74 -7.01
C LEU A 25 6.81 -0.37 -7.72
N ILE A 26 6.29 -1.60 -7.68
CA ILE A 26 6.87 -2.79 -8.32
C ILE A 26 6.99 -2.54 -9.83
N ASP A 27 5.90 -2.14 -10.49
CA ASP A 27 5.87 -1.87 -11.94
C ASP A 27 6.90 -0.79 -12.34
N SER A 28 7.06 0.25 -11.51
CA SER A 28 8.01 1.33 -11.78
C SER A 28 9.46 0.83 -11.65
N ILE A 29 9.76 -0.03 -10.69
CA ILE A 29 11.10 -0.62 -10.53
C ILE A 29 11.41 -1.60 -11.68
N GLU A 30 10.46 -2.46 -12.06
CA GLU A 30 10.62 -3.38 -13.20
C GLU A 30 10.85 -2.62 -14.51
N SER A 31 10.07 -1.55 -14.73
CA SER A 31 10.26 -0.68 -15.89
C SER A 31 11.64 -0.01 -15.87
N ALA A 32 12.09 0.48 -14.71
CA ALA A 32 13.41 1.08 -14.56
C ALA A 32 14.55 0.10 -14.89
N ILE A 33 14.41 -1.16 -14.48
CA ILE A 33 15.34 -2.24 -14.83
C ILE A 33 15.39 -2.40 -16.35
N GLY A 34 14.24 -2.59 -16.99
CA GLY A 34 14.16 -2.79 -18.45
C GLY A 34 14.73 -1.61 -19.25
N TYR A 35 14.48 -0.37 -18.83
CA TYR A 35 15.07 0.81 -19.45
C TYR A 35 16.58 0.89 -19.22
N THR A 36 17.08 0.51 -18.03
CA THR A 36 18.51 0.51 -17.72
C THR A 36 19.27 -0.50 -18.58
N GLU A 37 18.71 -1.70 -18.77
CA GLU A 37 19.27 -2.75 -19.63
C GLU A 37 19.33 -2.32 -21.10
N GLN A 38 18.32 -1.58 -21.56
CA GLN A 38 18.27 -0.98 -22.89
C GLN A 38 19.11 0.30 -23.03
N LYS A 39 19.78 0.74 -21.95
CA LYS A 39 20.55 1.99 -21.85
C LYS A 39 19.72 3.27 -22.07
N GLU A 40 18.41 3.19 -21.88
CA GLU A 40 17.47 4.32 -21.90
C GLU A 40 17.46 5.03 -20.53
N TYR A 41 18.59 5.61 -20.16
CA TYR A 41 18.80 6.11 -18.79
C TYR A 41 17.87 7.26 -18.38
N ALA A 42 17.36 8.03 -19.34
CA ALA A 42 16.40 9.11 -19.05
C ALA A 42 15.04 8.54 -18.60
N GLU A 43 14.55 7.49 -19.26
CA GLU A 43 13.30 6.83 -18.90
C GLU A 43 13.46 6.01 -17.62
N ALA A 44 14.60 5.31 -17.45
CA ALA A 44 14.92 4.65 -16.19
C ALA A 44 14.90 5.63 -15.01
N ASN A 45 15.52 6.80 -15.16
CA ASN A 45 15.53 7.84 -14.14
C ASN A 45 14.11 8.35 -13.80
N LYS A 46 13.23 8.53 -14.80
CA LYS A 46 11.83 8.92 -14.55
C LYS A 46 11.09 7.85 -13.73
N GLN A 47 11.27 6.58 -14.07
CA GLN A 47 10.64 5.48 -13.34
C GLN A 47 11.16 5.37 -11.90
N LEU A 48 12.47 5.56 -11.69
CA LEU A 48 13.06 5.55 -10.34
C LEU A 48 12.62 6.76 -9.49
N GLN A 49 12.42 7.93 -10.08
CA GLN A 49 11.82 9.06 -9.38
C GLN A 49 10.39 8.76 -8.95
N LYS A 50 9.58 8.20 -9.86
CA LYS A 50 8.22 7.76 -9.54
C LYS A 50 8.18 6.72 -8.42
N ALA A 51 9.09 5.73 -8.44
CA ALA A 51 9.21 4.74 -7.37
C ALA A 51 9.53 5.40 -6.01
N ASN A 52 10.47 6.36 -5.98
CA ASN A 52 10.79 7.13 -4.78
C ASN A 52 9.60 7.96 -4.26
N ASP A 53 8.85 8.61 -5.15
CA ASP A 53 7.66 9.36 -4.77
C ASP A 53 6.60 8.46 -4.12
N ILE A 54 6.43 7.22 -4.61
CA ILE A 54 5.51 6.25 -4.03
C ILE A 54 5.99 5.81 -2.65
N LEU A 55 7.28 5.51 -2.48
CA LEU A 55 7.87 5.17 -1.17
C LEU A 55 7.64 6.28 -0.14
N HIS A 56 7.86 7.53 -0.54
CA HIS A 56 7.60 8.68 0.32
C HIS A 56 6.13 8.78 0.73
N ARG A 57 5.19 8.60 -0.22
CA ARG A 57 3.74 8.61 0.07
C ARG A 57 3.33 7.47 1.00
N LEU A 58 3.89 6.28 0.83
CA LEU A 58 3.66 5.14 1.72
C LEU A 58 4.11 5.47 3.15
N GLY A 59 5.29 6.06 3.32
CA GLY A 59 5.81 6.51 4.62
C GLY A 59 4.92 7.58 5.27
N VAL A 60 4.52 8.61 4.53
CA VAL A 60 3.59 9.65 5.01
C VAL A 60 2.23 9.08 5.41
N GLY A 61 1.79 8.01 4.75
CA GLY A 61 0.53 7.33 5.04
C GLY A 61 0.57 6.43 6.29
N LEU A 62 1.71 6.24 6.93
CA LEU A 62 1.84 5.38 8.11
C LEU A 62 1.16 5.99 9.34
N LYS A 63 0.42 5.15 10.06
CA LYS A 63 -0.11 5.48 11.39
C LYS A 63 0.87 5.04 12.46
N TYR A 64 1.67 5.99 12.97
CA TYR A 64 2.67 5.74 14.02
C TYR A 64 2.06 5.17 15.32
N GLU A 65 0.76 5.36 15.53
CA GLU A 65 -0.03 4.72 16.59
C GLU A 65 0.01 3.18 16.54
N ALA A 66 0.34 2.59 15.39
CA ALA A 66 0.55 1.15 15.23
C ALA A 66 1.85 0.63 15.87
N GLY A 67 2.64 1.50 16.50
CA GLY A 67 3.81 1.15 17.29
C GLY A 67 5.01 0.73 16.44
N ILE A 68 5.73 -0.29 16.90
CA ILE A 68 7.04 -0.71 16.35
C ILE A 68 6.98 -1.01 14.84
N ILE A 69 5.87 -1.57 14.37
CA ILE A 69 5.71 -1.95 12.94
C ILE A 69 5.75 -0.72 12.04
N ALA A 70 5.15 0.41 12.44
CA ALA A 70 5.17 1.63 11.65
C ALA A 70 6.61 2.17 11.50
N HIS A 71 7.39 2.17 12.58
CA HIS A 71 8.79 2.59 12.53
C HIS A 71 9.68 1.68 11.67
N GLN A 72 9.43 0.37 11.73
CA GLN A 72 10.17 -0.60 10.91
C GLN A 72 9.86 -0.44 9.42
N LEU A 73 8.59 -0.19 9.07
CA LEU A 73 8.20 0.08 7.68
C LEU A 73 8.76 1.40 7.17
N ASP A 74 8.71 2.46 7.98
CA ASP A 74 9.30 3.76 7.61
C ASP A 74 10.81 3.64 7.33
N ALA A 75 11.54 2.95 8.21
CA ALA A 75 12.96 2.68 8.00
C ALA A 75 13.22 1.88 6.71
N LEU A 76 12.38 0.88 6.41
CA LEU A 76 12.50 0.07 5.21
C LEU A 76 12.19 0.86 3.93
N TYR A 77 11.20 1.75 3.96
CA TYR A 77 10.89 2.63 2.84
C TYR A 77 12.02 3.63 2.57
N ASN A 78 12.60 4.22 3.61
CA ASN A 78 13.74 5.12 3.49
C ASN A 78 14.98 4.39 2.92
N TYR A 79 15.26 3.18 3.42
CA TYR A 79 16.33 2.35 2.87
C TYR A 79 16.13 2.04 1.37
N MET A 80 14.92 1.62 0.98
CA MET A 80 14.62 1.36 -0.44
C MET A 80 14.79 2.62 -1.29
N ALA A 81 14.37 3.79 -0.79
CA ALA A 81 14.50 5.05 -1.50
C ALA A 81 15.98 5.41 -1.76
N GLU A 82 16.81 5.34 -0.72
CA GLU A 82 18.27 5.56 -0.82
C GLU A 82 18.93 4.60 -1.82
N GLN A 83 18.56 3.31 -1.78
CA GLN A 83 19.07 2.31 -2.70
C GLN A 83 18.65 2.58 -4.16
N LEU A 84 17.42 3.02 -4.42
CA LEU A 84 16.99 3.37 -5.78
C LEU A 84 17.72 4.62 -6.31
N ILE A 85 18.06 5.58 -5.45
CA ILE A 85 18.89 6.73 -5.82
C ILE A 85 20.31 6.25 -6.19
N GLU A 86 20.92 5.40 -5.37
CA GLU A 86 22.23 4.83 -5.63
C GLU A 86 22.25 4.01 -6.94
N ALA A 87 21.24 3.16 -7.14
CA ALA A 87 21.05 2.38 -8.35
C ALA A 87 20.94 3.27 -9.58
N ASN A 88 20.23 4.40 -9.48
CA ASN A 88 20.10 5.35 -10.58
C ASN A 88 21.43 6.04 -10.90
N ILE A 89 22.23 6.40 -9.90
CA ILE A 89 23.53 7.04 -10.12
C ILE A 89 24.50 6.03 -10.77
N LYS A 90 24.55 4.80 -10.26
CA LYS A 90 25.48 3.76 -10.71
C LYS A 90 25.00 2.99 -11.95
N LYS A 91 23.74 3.14 -12.33
CA LYS A 91 23.05 2.30 -13.32
C LYS A 91 23.12 0.82 -12.96
N ASP A 92 23.02 0.53 -11.66
CA ASP A 92 23.18 -0.81 -11.11
C ASP A 92 21.82 -1.50 -10.98
N VAL A 93 21.57 -2.44 -11.90
CA VAL A 93 20.34 -3.24 -11.93
C VAL A 93 20.23 -4.18 -10.73
N THR A 94 21.34 -4.65 -10.17
CA THR A 94 21.34 -5.58 -9.03
C THR A 94 20.79 -4.90 -7.78
N ILE A 95 21.06 -3.61 -7.58
CA ILE A 95 20.46 -2.83 -6.50
C ILE A 95 18.94 -2.71 -6.71
N MET A 96 18.49 -2.41 -7.94
CA MET A 96 17.05 -2.33 -8.26
C MET A 96 16.33 -3.66 -8.01
N GLN A 97 16.94 -4.79 -8.40
CA GLN A 97 16.41 -6.13 -8.17
C GLN A 97 16.30 -6.46 -6.68
N THR A 98 17.25 -6.00 -5.86
CA THR A 98 17.19 -6.17 -4.41
C THR A 98 16.01 -5.41 -3.82
N VAL A 99 15.82 -4.14 -4.21
CA VAL A 99 14.67 -3.33 -3.78
C VAL A 99 13.35 -3.93 -4.28
N LEU A 100 13.30 -4.40 -5.52
CA LEU A 100 12.12 -5.07 -6.11
C LEU A 100 11.68 -6.27 -5.29
N LYS A 101 12.63 -7.09 -4.85
CA LYS A 101 12.36 -8.25 -4.00
C LYS A 101 11.73 -7.83 -2.67
N ILE A 102 12.29 -6.83 -2.01
CA ILE A 102 11.76 -6.30 -0.74
C ILE A 102 10.34 -5.77 -0.94
N ALA A 103 10.12 -4.94 -1.97
CA ALA A 103 8.79 -4.39 -2.28
C ALA A 103 7.76 -5.49 -2.55
N THR A 104 8.14 -6.53 -3.29
CA THR A 104 7.29 -7.69 -3.59
C THR A 104 6.91 -8.49 -2.34
N GLU A 105 7.87 -8.71 -1.42
CA GLU A 105 7.60 -9.38 -0.16
C GLU A 105 6.61 -8.60 0.71
N ILE A 106 6.78 -7.28 0.83
CA ILE A 106 5.86 -6.41 1.57
C ILE A 106 4.46 -6.41 0.93
N SER A 107 4.39 -6.27 -0.39
CA SER A 107 3.13 -6.31 -1.14
C SER A 107 2.37 -7.63 -0.91
N SER A 108 3.10 -8.75 -0.95
CA SER A 108 2.56 -10.08 -0.69
C SER A 108 2.00 -10.20 0.73
N ALA A 109 2.76 -9.74 1.73
CA ALA A 109 2.33 -9.73 3.13
C ALA A 109 1.09 -8.84 3.34
N TRP A 110 1.02 -7.68 2.68
CA TRP A 110 -0.14 -6.79 2.71
C TRP A 110 -1.39 -7.47 2.13
N ASN A 111 -1.26 -8.11 0.97
CA ASN A 111 -2.34 -8.85 0.32
C ASN A 111 -2.84 -10.02 1.16
N GLU A 112 -1.93 -10.73 1.85
CA GLU A 112 -2.31 -11.79 2.78
C GLU A 112 -3.08 -11.24 4.00
N ALA A 113 -2.63 -10.12 4.57
CA ALA A 113 -3.31 -9.46 5.69
C ALA A 113 -4.73 -9.02 5.32
N MET A 114 -4.93 -8.48 4.11
CA MET A 114 -6.26 -8.12 3.61
C MET A 114 -7.19 -9.33 3.52
N LYS A 115 -6.71 -10.47 2.99
CA LYS A 115 -7.49 -11.71 2.91
C LYS A 115 -7.92 -12.18 4.31
N LYS A 116 -7.01 -12.18 5.28
CA LYS A 116 -7.33 -12.55 6.68
C LYS A 116 -8.32 -11.59 7.35
N SER A 117 -8.25 -10.30 7.04
CA SER A 117 -9.19 -9.31 7.58
C SER A 117 -10.62 -9.50 7.05
N SER A 118 -10.77 -10.04 5.83
CA SER A 118 -12.07 -10.34 5.21
C SER A 118 -12.72 -11.63 5.72
N SER A 119 -11.95 -12.50 6.40
CA SER A 119 -12.41 -13.82 6.89
C SER A 119 -12.78 -13.85 8.38
N ALA A 120 -12.73 -12.72 9.10
CA ALA A 120 -13.32 -12.67 10.44
C ALA A 120 -14.84 -12.62 10.31
N PRO A 121 -15.61 -13.56 10.91
CA PRO A 121 -17.05 -13.41 10.97
C PRO A 121 -17.32 -12.09 11.69
N SER A 122 -18.05 -11.20 11.03
CA SER A 122 -18.63 -10.02 11.64
C SER A 122 -19.47 -10.51 12.82
N ALA A 123 -18.92 -10.44 14.04
CA ALA A 123 -19.72 -10.54 15.23
C ALA A 123 -20.87 -9.54 15.04
N PRO A 124 -22.15 -9.98 15.14
CA PRO A 124 -23.25 -9.09 14.86
C PRO A 124 -23.10 -7.88 15.77
N ARG A 125 -23.05 -6.69 15.18
CA ARG A 125 -23.22 -5.45 15.93
C ARG A 125 -24.60 -5.56 16.56
N MET A 126 -24.65 -5.95 17.84
CA MET A 126 -25.87 -5.80 18.62
C MET A 126 -26.26 -4.32 18.55
N SER A 127 -27.26 -4.01 17.74
CA SER A 127 -27.85 -2.70 17.73
C SER A 127 -28.49 -2.50 19.11
N LYS A 128 -27.92 -1.60 19.91
CA LYS A 128 -28.55 -1.15 21.16
C LYS A 128 -29.91 -0.47 20.93
N VAL A 129 -30.38 -0.39 19.68
CA VAL A 129 -31.67 0.16 19.28
C VAL A 129 -32.83 -0.76 19.68
N SER A 130 -32.64 -2.08 19.66
CA SER A 130 -33.70 -3.03 20.06
C SER A 130 -34.05 -2.97 21.54
N ALA A 131 -33.08 -2.59 22.39
CA ALA A 131 -33.29 -2.45 23.83
C ALA A 131 -34.12 -1.21 24.21
N TYR A 132 -34.36 -0.25 23.31
CA TYR A 132 -35.23 0.89 23.59
C TYR A 132 -36.66 0.65 23.09
N GLU A 133 -36.83 -0.08 21.99
CA GLU A 133 -38.14 -0.42 21.44
C GLU A 133 -38.92 -1.36 22.36
N GLN A 134 -38.24 -2.25 23.09
CA GLN A 134 -38.89 -3.16 24.04
C GLN A 134 -39.43 -2.47 25.30
N PHE A 135 -38.91 -1.29 25.67
CA PHE A 135 -39.36 -0.56 26.86
C PHE A 135 -40.47 0.45 26.56
N ILE A 136 -40.65 0.87 25.30
CA ILE A 136 -41.69 1.86 24.95
C ILE A 136 -43.08 1.20 24.88
N THR A 137 -43.18 -0.06 24.45
CA THR A 137 -44.48 -0.75 24.29
C THR A 137 -45.15 -1.12 25.62
N THR A 138 -44.43 -1.11 26.74
CA THR A 138 -44.99 -1.48 28.07
C THR A 138 -45.81 -0.36 28.70
N TYR A 139 -45.70 0.89 28.23
CA TYR A 139 -46.43 2.03 28.79
C TYR A 139 -47.69 2.44 28.02
N GLU A 140 -47.98 1.82 26.87
CA GLU A 140 -49.20 2.10 26.09
C GLU A 140 -50.35 1.11 26.36
N GLN A 141 -50.16 0.11 27.23
CA GLN A 141 -51.19 -0.91 27.53
C GLN A 141 -51.60 -1.04 29.01
N SER A 142 -51.35 -0.01 29.84
CA SER A 142 -51.89 0.07 31.21
C SER A 142 -52.95 1.14 31.36
#